data_AF-A0A2N7U227-F1
#
_entry.id   AF-A0A2N7U227-F1
#
_cell.length_a   1.000
_cell.length_b   1.000
_cell.length_c   1.000
_cell.angle_alpha   90.00
_cell.angle_beta   90.00
_cell.angle_gamma   90.00
#
_symmetry.space_group_name_H-M   'P 1'
#
loop_
_entity.id
_entity.type
_entity.pdbx_description
1 polymer ?
#
loop_
_entity_poly.entity_id
_entity_poly.type
_entity_poly.pdbx_seq_one_letter_code
_entity_poly.pdbx_strand_id
1 'polypeptide(L)'
;MDEFVSRMATQRQVLGIVNSRLGLHEKLFGLSSNAIDRWAVTNQLGPSSEVVKLVKNISSELFFMATSSQEPVSCEYEIRKEKIIEAIAELENSV
;
A
#
# COMPACT_ATOMS: atom_id res chain seq x y z
N MET A 1 15.30 -6.88 -0.46
CA MET A 1 13.82 -6.81 -0.43
C MET A 1 13.34 -8.22 -0.18
N ASP A 2 12.68 -8.45 0.95
CA ASP A 2 12.00 -9.73 1.16
C ASP A 2 10.91 -9.86 0.10
N GLU A 3 10.84 -11.06 -0.47
CA GLU A 3 9.78 -11.57 -1.31
C GLU A 3 8.39 -11.09 -0.83
N PHE A 4 7.44 -10.89 -1.75
CA PHE A 4 6.04 -10.77 -1.37
C PHE A 4 5.62 -12.06 -0.61
N VAL A 5 5.66 -12.03 0.73
CA VAL A 5 5.47 -13.22 1.56
C VAL A 5 3.98 -13.55 1.69
N SER A 6 3.16 -12.53 1.93
CA SER A 6 1.70 -12.66 2.01
C SER A 6 1.04 -11.28 2.00
N ARG A 7 -0.23 -11.22 1.58
CA ARG A 7 -1.07 -10.01 1.66
C ARG A 7 -0.96 -9.29 3.02
N MET A 8 -1.04 -10.04 4.13
CA MET A 8 -1.01 -9.46 5.47
C MET A 8 0.39 -8.99 5.87
N ALA A 9 1.45 -9.69 5.47
CA ALA A 9 2.81 -9.24 5.68
C ALA A 9 3.07 -7.94 4.90
N THR A 10 2.69 -7.91 3.63
CA THR A 10 2.83 -6.75 2.75
C THR A 10 2.02 -5.56 3.26
N GLN A 11 0.78 -5.75 3.71
CA GLN A 11 0.00 -4.67 4.34
C GLN A 11 0.71 -4.08 5.56
N ARG A 12 1.28 -4.92 6.44
CA ARG A 12 2.03 -4.44 7.61
C ARG A 12 3.31 -3.68 7.21
N GLN A 13 4.02 -4.16 6.19
CA GLN A 13 5.21 -3.49 5.67
C GLN A 13 4.87 -2.09 5.16
N VAL A 14 3.82 -1.95 4.34
CA VAL A 14 3.36 -0.66 3.80
C VAL A 14 3.01 0.31 4.94
N LEU A 15 2.27 -0.16 5.95
CA LEU A 15 1.97 0.67 7.13
C LEU A 15 3.24 1.07 7.89
N GLY A 16 4.24 0.19 7.97
CA GLY A 16 5.54 0.49 8.57
C GLY A 16 6.27 1.60 7.83
N ILE A 17 6.38 1.49 6.50
CA ILE A 17 7.04 2.47 5.62
C ILE A 17 6.36 3.83 5.72
N VAL A 18 5.02 3.89 5.59
CA VAL A 18 4.29 5.16 5.66
C VAL A 18 4.47 5.81 7.04
N ASN A 19 4.37 5.02 8.11
CA ASN A 19 4.43 5.55 9.46
C ASN A 19 5.85 5.86 9.97
N SER A 20 6.90 5.49 9.23
CA SER A 20 8.27 5.95 9.53
C SER A 20 8.53 7.38 9.06
N ARG A 21 7.63 7.98 8.25
CA ARG A 21 7.74 9.38 7.85
C ARG A 21 7.72 10.30 9.07
N LEU A 22 8.68 11.23 9.11
CA LEU A 22 8.71 12.27 10.14
C LEU A 22 7.62 13.32 9.89
N GLY A 23 7.03 13.85 10.97
CA GLY A 23 6.10 14.99 10.90
C GLY A 23 4.64 14.63 10.61
N LEU A 24 4.26 13.35 10.67
CA LEU A 24 2.85 12.95 10.62
C LEU A 24 2.13 13.33 11.92
N HIS A 25 0.94 13.92 11.78
CA HIS A 25 -0.01 14.17 12.87
C HIS A 25 -0.69 12.88 13.35
N GLU A 26 -0.99 11.97 12.43
CA GLU A 26 -1.62 10.68 12.73
C GLU A 26 -0.98 9.56 11.91
N LYS A 27 -0.80 8.40 12.53
CA LYS A 27 -0.37 7.18 11.84
C LYS A 27 -1.51 6.60 10.99
N LEU A 28 -1.14 5.96 9.88
CA LEU A 28 -2.06 5.14 9.10
C LEU A 28 -2.21 3.76 9.77
N PHE A 29 -3.45 3.35 10.06
CA PHE A 29 -3.74 2.08 10.75
C PHE A 29 -4.38 1.01 9.85
N GLY A 30 -4.71 1.35 8.60
CA GLY A 30 -5.34 0.43 7.66
C GLY A 30 -5.31 0.97 6.24
N LEU A 31 -5.43 0.06 5.27
CA LEU A 31 -5.33 0.39 3.86
C LEU A 31 -6.69 0.52 3.16
N SER A 32 -7.83 0.56 3.85
CA SER A 32 -9.09 0.84 3.15
C SER A 32 -9.09 2.26 2.58
N SER A 33 -9.77 2.49 1.45
CA SER A 33 -9.82 3.81 0.82
C SER A 33 -10.23 4.91 1.80
N ASN A 34 -11.28 4.67 2.59
CA ASN A 34 -11.74 5.62 3.63
C ASN A 34 -10.69 5.86 4.72
N ALA A 35 -9.88 4.86 5.09
CA ALA A 35 -8.81 5.03 6.06
C ALA A 35 -7.68 5.90 5.49
N ILE A 36 -7.31 5.67 4.23
CA ILE A 36 -6.28 6.44 3.53
C ILE A 36 -6.74 7.88 3.32
N ASP A 37 -7.99 8.09 2.92
CA ASP A 37 -8.55 9.43 2.68
C ASP A 37 -8.58 10.27 3.96
N ARG A 38 -9.10 9.73 5.06
CA ARG A 38 -9.09 10.41 6.36
C ARG A 38 -7.66 10.71 6.82
N TRP A 39 -6.77 9.73 6.70
CA TRP A 39 -5.37 9.88 7.10
C TRP A 39 -4.68 11.00 6.29
N ALA A 40 -4.92 11.07 4.98
CA ALA A 40 -4.38 12.11 4.11
C ALA A 40 -4.88 13.50 4.53
N VAL A 41 -6.19 13.64 4.81
CA VAL A 41 -6.77 14.90 5.31
C VAL A 41 -6.16 15.31 6.65
N THR A 42 -6.05 14.37 7.59
CA THR A 42 -5.54 14.64 8.95
C THR A 42 -4.06 15.03 8.93
N ASN A 43 -3.29 14.45 8.03
CA ASN A 43 -1.88 14.78 7.82
C ASN A 43 -1.65 15.90 6.80
N GLN A 44 -2.72 16.58 6.34
CA GLN A 44 -2.66 17.70 5.39
C GLN A 44 -1.90 17.36 4.10
N LEU A 45 -2.00 16.10 3.67
CA LEU A 45 -1.42 15.63 2.42
C LEU A 45 -2.28 16.13 1.26
N GLY A 46 -1.71 17.00 0.43
CA GLY A 46 -2.42 17.60 -0.70
C GLY A 46 -2.89 16.59 -1.75
N PRO A 47 -3.79 16.99 -2.66
CA PRO A 47 -4.37 16.12 -3.68
C PRO A 47 -3.35 15.51 -4.66
N SER A 48 -2.18 16.14 -4.79
CA SER A 48 -1.07 15.65 -5.61
C SER A 48 -0.06 14.80 -4.83
N SER A 49 -0.33 14.47 -3.56
CA SER A 49 0.59 13.71 -2.72
C SER A 49 0.88 12.34 -3.31
N GLU A 50 2.14 12.13 -3.68
CA GLU A 50 2.57 10.89 -4.32
C GLU A 50 2.44 9.70 -3.36
N VAL A 51 2.75 9.90 -2.07
CA VAL A 51 2.54 8.90 -1.03
C VAL A 51 1.07 8.45 -0.98
N VAL A 52 0.11 9.38 -1.04
CA VAL A 52 -1.31 9.01 -1.01
C VAL A 52 -1.69 8.20 -2.24
N LYS A 53 -1.18 8.55 -3.43
CA LYS A 53 -1.44 7.80 -4.67
C LYS A 53 -0.86 6.39 -4.60
N LEU A 54 0.40 6.26 -4.18
CA LEU A 54 1.09 4.97 -4.06
C LEU A 54 0.39 4.06 -3.04
N VAL A 55 0.01 4.60 -1.88
CA VAL A 55 -0.71 3.83 -0.85
C VAL A 55 -2.09 3.38 -1.35
N LYS A 56 -2.81 4.22 -2.10
CA LYS A 56 -4.09 3.82 -2.75
C LYS A 56 -3.89 2.75 -3.82
N ASN A 57 -2.83 2.85 -4.63
CA ASN A 57 -2.50 1.85 -5.64
C ASN A 57 -2.23 0.48 -4.99
N ILE A 58 -1.32 0.45 -4.01
CA ILE A 58 -0.98 -0.77 -3.26
C ILE A 58 -2.22 -1.38 -2.59
N SER A 59 -3.07 -0.54 -1.98
CA SER A 59 -4.34 -0.97 -1.39
C SER A 59 -5.25 -1.68 -2.40
N SER A 60 -5.43 -1.09 -3.58
CA SER A 60 -6.27 -1.65 -4.64
C SER A 60 -5.76 -3.00 -5.11
N GLU A 61 -4.45 -3.14 -5.31
CA GLU A 61 -3.85 -4.41 -5.74
C GLU A 61 -3.96 -5.48 -4.65
N LEU A 62 -3.71 -5.14 -3.38
CA LEU A 62 -3.90 -6.05 -2.25
C LEU A 62 -5.37 -6.47 -2.04
N PHE A 63 -6.32 -5.58 -2.33
CA PHE A 63 -7.75 -5.89 -2.27
C PHE A 63 -8.15 -6.87 -3.37
N PHE A 64 -7.68 -6.65 -4.60
CA PHE A 64 -7.90 -7.57 -5.72
C PHE A 64 -7.41 -8.98 -5.40
N MET A 65 -6.21 -9.09 -4.81
CA MET A 65 -5.67 -10.40 -4.38
C MET A 65 -6.51 -11.06 -3.27
N ALA A 66 -7.24 -10.28 -2.45
CA ALA A 66 -8.13 -10.81 -1.43
C ALA A 66 -9.44 -11.36 -2.02
N THR A 67 -9.97 -10.70 -3.05
CA THR A 67 -11.24 -11.09 -3.68
C THR A 67 -11.11 -12.25 -4.65
N SER A 68 -9.92 -12.51 -5.19
CA SER A 68 -9.68 -13.54 -6.21
C SER A 68 -9.10 -14.86 -5.67
N SER A 69 -9.25 -15.15 -4.37
CA SER A 69 -8.66 -16.33 -3.71
C SER A 69 -9.39 -17.66 -4.00
N GLN A 70 -9.53 -18.04 -5.28
CA GLN A 70 -9.83 -19.43 -5.66
C GLN A 70 -8.91 -20.07 -6.71
N GLU A 71 -7.84 -19.43 -7.18
CA GLU A 71 -6.79 -20.16 -7.91
C GLU A 71 -5.41 -19.53 -7.67
N PRO A 72 -4.50 -20.20 -6.93
CA PRO A 72 -3.15 -19.68 -6.68
C PRO A 72 -2.21 -19.68 -7.91
N VAL A 73 -2.71 -19.85 -9.14
CA VAL A 73 -1.88 -20.25 -10.30
C VAL A 73 -2.28 -19.55 -11.61
N SER A 74 -2.60 -18.24 -11.58
CA SER A 74 -2.83 -17.47 -12.81
C SER A 74 -1.75 -16.42 -13.02
N CYS A 75 -1.37 -16.17 -14.29
CA CYS A 75 -0.43 -15.10 -14.64
C CYS A 75 -0.82 -13.73 -14.07
N GLU A 76 -2.12 -13.51 -13.86
CA GLU A 76 -2.61 -12.26 -13.28
C GLU A 76 -2.15 -12.08 -11.83
N TYR A 77 -2.06 -13.14 -11.02
CA TYR A 77 -1.55 -13.03 -9.65
C TYR A 77 -0.10 -12.55 -9.61
N GLU A 78 0.79 -13.11 -10.44
CA GLU A 78 2.20 -12.72 -10.48
C GLU A 78 2.37 -11.28 -11.00
N ILE A 79 1.64 -10.87 -12.04
CA ILE A 79 1.65 -9.48 -12.54
C ILE A 79 1.26 -8.49 -11.42
N ARG A 80 0.25 -8.83 -10.63
CA ARG A 80 -0.24 -7.97 -9.53
C ARG A 80 0.78 -7.89 -8.40
N LYS A 81 1.42 -9.02 -8.08
CA LYS A 81 2.51 -9.08 -7.11
C LYS A 81 3.70 -8.21 -7.56
N GLU A 82 4.12 -8.27 -8.82
CA GLU A 82 5.18 -7.43 -9.37
C GLU A 82 4.85 -5.93 -9.22
N LYS A 83 3.63 -5.52 -9.61
CA LYS A 83 3.16 -4.14 -9.43
C LYS A 83 3.21 -3.65 -7.98
N ILE A 84 2.86 -4.53 -7.03
CA ILE A 84 2.94 -4.18 -5.61
C ILE A 84 4.39 -3.99 -5.17
N ILE A 85 5.30 -4.86 -5.62
CA ILE A 85 6.73 -4.77 -5.29
C ILE A 85 7.31 -3.45 -5.84
N GLU A 86 7.02 -3.11 -7.09
CA GLU A 86 7.45 -1.84 -7.70
C GLU A 86 6.89 -0.63 -6.95
N ALA A 87 5.59 -0.62 -6.67
CA ALA A 87 4.96 0.48 -5.94
C ALA A 87 5.50 0.65 -4.51
N ILE A 88 5.88 -0.45 -3.84
CA ILE A 88 6.53 -0.39 -2.52
C ILE A 88 7.93 0.24 -2.64
N ALA A 89 8.70 -0.14 -3.66
CA ALA A 89 10.01 0.45 -3.90
C ALA A 89 9.90 1.97 -4.16
N GLU A 90 8.92 2.39 -4.96
CA GLU A 90 8.64 3.81 -5.19
C GLU A 90 8.20 4.53 -3.91
N LEU A 91 7.38 3.86 -3.09
CA LEU A 91 6.93 4.38 -1.82
C LEU A 91 8.11 4.62 -0.87
N GLU A 92 9.01 3.64 -0.71
CA GLU A 92 10.22 3.76 0.12
C GLU A 92 11.09 4.95 -0.27
N ASN A 93 11.18 5.28 -1.57
CA ASN A 93 11.91 6.44 -2.07
C ASN A 93 11.16 7.78 -1.89
N SER A 94 9.86 7.73 -1.62
CA SER A 94 8.97 8.91 -1.54
C SER A 94 8.65 9.35 -0.11
N VAL A 95 9.00 8.52 0.88
CA VAL A 95 8.78 8.78 2.32
C VAL A 95 9.94 9.56 2.91
#